data_AF-A0A7C5XTM3-F1
#
_entry.id   AF-A0A7C5XTM3-F1
#
_cell.length_a   1.000
_cell.length_b   1.000
_cell.length_c   1.000
_cell.angle_alpha   90.00
_cell.angle_beta   90.00
_cell.angle_gamma   90.00
#
_symmetry.space_group_name_H-M   'P 1'
#
loop_
_entity.id
_entity.type
_entity.pdbx_description
1 polymer ?
#
loop_
_entity_poly.entity_id
_entity_poly.type
_entity_poly.pdbx_seq_one_letter_code
_entity_poly.pdbx_strand_id
1 'polypeptide(L)'
;MAPEPSRGLALWLAQGLGAGRVPVAPGTAGTLAAVPLYLLLAQLPAWGYLLATAAVALAAVPVCGAAARRLGVHDHPSIVLDEIAGFLVAMAPAPAGW
;
A
#
# COMPACT_ATOMS: atom_id res chain seq x y z
N MET A 1 9.87 -25.92 -7.30
CA MET A 1 8.63 -25.63 -6.56
C MET A 1 7.95 -24.47 -7.26
N ALA A 2 6.81 -24.67 -7.91
CA ALA A 2 6.09 -23.59 -8.59
C ALA A 2 5.61 -22.56 -7.57
N PRO A 3 5.56 -21.26 -7.91
CA PRO A 3 5.06 -20.25 -6.98
C PRO A 3 3.56 -20.49 -6.74
N GLU A 4 3.17 -20.71 -5.48
CA GLU A 4 1.78 -20.74 -5.06
C GLU A 4 1.03 -19.48 -5.55
N PRO A 5 -0.15 -19.59 -6.18
CA PRO A 5 -0.87 -18.46 -6.77
C PRO A 5 -1.14 -17.32 -5.78
N SER A 6 -1.52 -17.68 -4.55
CA SER A 6 -1.78 -16.75 -3.45
C SER A 6 -0.54 -15.93 -3.04
N ARG A 7 0.65 -16.52 -3.17
CA ARG A 7 1.93 -15.82 -2.92
C ARG A 7 2.30 -14.87 -4.05
N GLY A 8 1.77 -15.07 -5.26
CA GLY A 8 1.97 -14.15 -6.39
C GLY A 8 1.13 -12.90 -6.23
N LEU A 9 -0.13 -13.10 -5.85
CA LEU A 9 -1.05 -12.02 -5.55
C LEU A 9 -0.55 -11.14 -4.40
N ALA A 10 -0.08 -11.74 -3.29
CA ALA A 10 0.45 -10.98 -2.16
C ALA A 10 1.64 -10.09 -2.58
N LEU A 11 2.55 -10.59 -3.41
CA LEU A 11 3.67 -9.81 -3.91
C LEU A 11 3.19 -8.66 -4.81
N TRP A 12 2.22 -8.90 -5.71
CA TRP A 12 1.67 -7.86 -6.57
C TRP A 12 0.94 -6.76 -5.77
N LEU A 13 0.15 -7.15 -4.76
CA LEU A 13 -0.49 -6.22 -3.83
C LEU A 13 0.52 -5.43 -3.01
N ALA A 14 1.55 -6.10 -2.47
CA ALA A 14 2.62 -5.45 -1.72
C ALA A 14 3.39 -4.41 -2.54
N GLN A 15 3.50 -4.61 -3.85
CA GLN A 15 4.08 -3.65 -4.80
C GLN A 15 3.09 -2.54 -5.20
N GLY A 16 1.98 -2.34 -4.49
CA GLY A 16 1.00 -1.30 -4.81
C GLY A 16 0.41 -1.47 -6.22
N LEU A 17 -0.01 -2.70 -6.56
CA LEU A 17 -0.56 -3.06 -7.88
C LEU A 17 0.44 -2.84 -9.05
N GLY A 18 1.74 -2.77 -8.76
CA GLY A 18 2.80 -2.56 -9.72
C GLY A 18 3.54 -1.23 -9.58
N ALA A 19 3.06 -0.30 -8.75
CA ALA A 19 3.73 0.97 -8.47
C ALA A 19 5.18 0.79 -7.95
N GLY A 20 5.41 -0.18 -7.08
CA GLY A 20 6.73 -0.50 -6.55
C GLY A 20 7.69 -1.16 -7.56
N ARG A 21 7.27 -1.42 -8.80
CA ARG A 21 8.12 -1.99 -9.86
C ARG A 21 8.92 -0.94 -10.63
N VAL A 22 8.73 0.35 -10.30
CA VAL A 22 9.49 1.44 -10.91
C VAL A 22 10.96 1.31 -10.47
N PRO A 23 11.92 1.35 -11.42
CA PRO A 23 13.34 1.10 -11.12
C PRO A 23 14.00 2.21 -10.31
N VAL A 24 13.42 3.42 -10.31
CA VAL A 24 13.96 4.61 -9.63
C VAL A 24 12.91 5.13 -8.66
N ALA A 25 13.29 5.29 -7.39
CA ALA A 25 12.41 5.77 -6.32
C ALA A 25 11.05 5.04 -6.27
N PRO A 26 11.03 3.70 -6.13
CA PRO A 26 9.80 2.91 -6.07
C PRO A 26 8.83 3.42 -4.98
N GLY A 27 9.34 3.91 -3.85
CA GLY A 27 8.49 4.48 -2.82
C GLY A 27 7.81 5.80 -3.21
N THR A 28 8.47 6.63 -4.03
CA THR A 28 7.81 7.80 -4.63
C THR A 28 6.68 7.38 -5.56
N ALA A 29 6.89 6.33 -6.35
CA ALA A 29 5.82 5.77 -7.19
C ALA A 29 4.68 5.18 -6.34
N GLY A 30 5.00 4.53 -5.21
CA GLY A 30 4.02 4.09 -4.22
C GLY A 30 3.19 5.24 -3.67
N THR A 31 3.82 6.33 -3.25
CA THR A 31 3.14 7.54 -2.78
C THR A 31 2.29 8.17 -3.87
N LEU A 32 2.78 8.28 -5.11
CA LEU A 32 2.00 8.76 -6.25
C LEU A 32 0.77 7.89 -6.52
N ALA A 33 0.84 6.58 -6.29
CA ALA A 33 -0.32 5.69 -6.35
C ALA A 33 -1.26 5.85 -5.14
N ALA A 34 -0.74 6.26 -3.98
CA ALA A 34 -1.53 6.56 -2.79
C ALA A 34 -2.41 7.81 -2.97
N VAL A 35 -1.96 8.82 -3.73
CA VAL A 35 -2.71 10.07 -3.98
C VAL A 35 -4.11 9.84 -4.59
N PRO A 36 -4.28 9.15 -5.74
CA PRO A 36 -5.60 8.91 -6.30
C PRO A 36 -6.47 8.03 -5.39
N LEU A 37 -5.87 7.09 -4.66
CA LEU A 37 -6.58 6.29 -3.67
C LEU A 37 -7.10 7.17 -2.53
N TYR A 38 -6.26 8.08 -2.01
CA TYR A 38 -6.66 9.06 -1.01
C TYR A 38 -7.81 9.94 -1.52
N LEU A 39 -7.70 10.51 -2.72
CA LEU A 39 -8.75 11.37 -3.29
C LEU A 39 -10.09 10.65 -3.47
N LEU A 40 -10.06 9.34 -3.75
CA LEU A 40 -11.26 8.51 -3.81
C LEU A 40 -11.84 8.28 -2.41
N LEU A 41 -11.01 7.92 -1.43
CA LEU A 41 -11.45 7.65 -0.06
C LEU A 41 -11.89 8.92 0.69
N ALA A 42 -11.30 10.08 0.36
CA ALA A 42 -11.63 11.37 0.96
C ALA A 42 -13.07 11.83 0.66
N GLN A 43 -13.75 11.20 -0.31
CA GLN A 43 -15.17 11.43 -0.58
C GLN A 43 -16.10 10.75 0.43
N LEU A 44 -15.57 9.83 1.24
CA LEU A 44 -16.33 9.16 2.29
C LEU A 44 -16.52 10.11 3.49
N PRO A 45 -17.58 9.93 4.29
CA PRO A 45 -17.63 10.54 5.62
C PRO A 45 -16.43 10.08 6.45
N ALA A 46 -16.01 10.91 7.42
CA ALA A 46 -14.79 10.66 8.21
C ALA A 46 -14.68 9.23 8.77
N TRP A 47 -15.78 8.67 9.28
CA TRP A 47 -15.78 7.29 9.79
C TRP A 47 -15.50 6.26 8.68
N GLY A 48 -15.99 6.48 7.45
CA GLY A 48 -15.76 5.60 6.30
C GLY A 48 -14.32 5.66 5.83
N TYR A 49 -13.73 6.86 5.80
CA TYR A 49 -12.32 7.04 5.52
C TYR A 49 -11.44 6.31 6.54
N LEU A 50 -11.74 6.46 7.83
CA LEU A 50 -10.98 5.81 8.91
C LEU A 50 -11.10 4.28 8.85
N LEU A 51 -12.29 3.74 8.57
CA LEU A 51 -12.48 2.30 8.36
C LEU A 51 -11.68 1.78 7.16
N ALA A 52 -11.72 2.48 6.03
CA ALA A 52 -10.97 2.10 4.83
C ALA A 52 -9.46 2.16 5.08
N THR A 53 -8.98 3.22 5.72
CA THR A 53 -7.57 3.39 6.09
C THR A 53 -7.10 2.30 7.05
N ALA A 54 -7.89 2.00 8.08
CA ALA A 54 -7.60 0.90 9.00
C ALA A 54 -7.57 -0.46 8.28
N ALA A 55 -8.49 -0.71 7.35
CA ALA A 55 -8.49 -1.94 6.56
C ALA A 55 -7.23 -2.07 5.70
N VAL A 56 -6.80 -0.99 5.02
CA VAL A 56 -5.56 -0.99 4.23
C VAL A 56 -4.33 -1.21 5.13
N ALA A 57 -4.23 -0.49 6.26
CA ALA A 57 -3.11 -0.62 7.19
C ALA A 57 -3.01 -2.03 7.79
N LEU A 58 -4.13 -2.61 8.22
CA LEU A 58 -4.17 -3.97 8.77
C LEU A 58 -3.87 -5.03 7.71
N ALA A 59 -4.32 -4.82 6.47
CA ALA A 59 -4.01 -5.72 5.35
C ALA A 59 -2.53 -5.62 4.92
N ALA A 60 -1.91 -4.45 5.01
CA ALA A 60 -0.52 -4.23 4.63
C ALA A 60 0.44 -5.13 5.43
N VAL A 61 0.20 -5.33 6.72
CA VAL A 61 1.09 -6.13 7.60
C VAL A 61 1.33 -7.56 7.08
N PRO A 62 0.31 -8.43 6.91
CA PRO A 62 0.52 -9.78 6.40
C PRO A 62 0.95 -9.80 4.93
N VAL A 63 0.53 -8.83 4.11
CA VAL A 63 0.84 -8.77 2.68
C VAL A 63 2.30 -8.40 2.44
N CYS A 64 2.80 -7.34 3.07
CA CYS A 64 4.22 -6.94 3.02
C CYS A 64 5.11 -8.04 3.61
N GLY A 65 4.71 -8.65 4.74
CA GLY A 65 5.44 -9.78 5.32
C GLY A 65 5.53 -11.00 4.39
N ALA A 66 4.46 -11.32 3.66
CA ALA A 66 4.48 -12.39 2.65
C ALA A 66 5.37 -12.05 1.45
N ALA A 67 5.37 -10.79 1.01
CA ALA A 67 6.24 -10.33 -0.07
C ALA A 67 7.72 -10.33 0.31
N ALA A 68 8.07 -9.85 1.52
CA ALA A 68 9.45 -9.87 2.03
C ALA A 68 10.01 -11.30 2.08
N ARG A 69 9.24 -12.26 2.61
CA ARG A 69 9.61 -13.69 2.61
C ARG A 69 9.84 -14.25 1.21
N ARG A 70 9.08 -13.78 0.21
CA ARG A 70 9.20 -14.23 -1.19
C ARG A 70 10.41 -13.63 -1.90
N LEU A 71 10.71 -12.36 -1.62
CA LEU A 71 11.87 -11.68 -2.19
C LEU A 71 13.18 -12.14 -1.54
N GLY A 72 13.10 -12.83 -0.40
CA GLY A 72 14.28 -13.31 0.34
C GLY A 72 15.09 -12.17 0.97
N VAL A 73 14.54 -10.97 0.95
CA VAL A 73 15.14 -9.74 1.47
C VAL A 73 14.11 -9.08 2.35
N HIS A 74 14.50 -8.83 3.61
CA HIS A 74 13.72 -7.95 4.48
C HIS A 74 13.79 -6.54 3.90
N ASP A 75 12.64 -5.86 3.82
CA ASP A 75 12.57 -4.45 3.42
C ASP A 75 13.00 -4.20 1.96
N HIS A 76 12.48 -5.00 1.03
CA HIS A 76 12.75 -4.79 -0.39
C HIS A 76 12.06 -3.48 -0.86
N PRO A 77 12.77 -2.56 -1.54
CA PRO A 77 12.27 -1.23 -1.87
C PRO A 77 11.06 -1.22 -2.81
N SER A 78 10.73 -2.36 -3.44
CA SER A 78 9.52 -2.51 -4.24
C SER A 78 8.25 -2.75 -3.41
N ILE A 79 8.38 -3.03 -2.12
CA ILE A 79 7.24 -3.17 -1.21
C ILE A 79 6.84 -1.76 -0.81
N VAL A 80 5.67 -1.31 -1.28
CA VAL A 80 5.20 0.07 -1.13
C VAL A 80 3.79 0.14 -0.55
N LEU A 81 3.16 -1.00 -0.27
CA LEU A 81 1.80 -1.04 0.29
C LEU A 81 1.75 -0.48 1.72
N ASP A 82 2.82 -0.64 2.49
CA ASP A 82 3.02 -0.01 3.79
C ASP A 82 3.22 1.51 3.67
N GLU A 83 3.91 2.00 2.65
CA GLU A 83 4.00 3.43 2.36
C GLU A 83 2.64 4.03 1.97
N ILE A 84 1.87 3.33 1.12
CA ILE A 84 0.49 3.72 0.77
C ILE A 84 -0.37 3.78 2.05
N ALA A 85 -0.29 2.77 2.91
CA ALA A 85 -1.00 2.76 4.19
C ALA A 85 -0.57 3.92 5.09
N GLY A 86 0.73 4.18 5.21
CA GLY A 86 1.29 5.30 5.97
C GLY A 86 0.82 6.65 5.45
N PHE A 87 0.77 6.83 4.13
CA PHE A 87 0.24 8.04 3.50
C PHE A 87 -1.23 8.28 3.85
N LEU A 88 -2.08 7.25 3.77
CA LEU A 88 -3.49 7.36 4.17
C LEU A 88 -3.64 7.71 5.66
N VAL A 89 -2.84 7.09 6.53
CA VAL A 89 -2.84 7.45 7.96
C VAL A 89 -2.44 8.90 8.16
N ALA A 90 -1.40 9.38 7.47
CA ALA A 90 -0.92 10.76 7.56
C ALA A 90 -1.95 11.78 7.06
N MET A 91 -2.80 11.41 6.11
CA MET A 91 -3.83 12.28 5.54
C MET A 91 -5.17 12.23 6.29
N ALA A 92 -5.33 11.35 7.29
CA ALA A 92 -6.55 11.26 8.09
C ALA A 92 -7.00 12.57 8.78
N PRO A 93 -6.10 13.43 9.30
CA PRO A 93 -6.50 14.71 9.89
C PRO A 93 -6.57 15.87 8.87
N ALA A 94 -6.38 15.61 7.57
CA ALA A 94 -6.41 16.66 6.57
C ALA A 94 -7.80 17.34 6.54
N PRO A 95 -7.88 18.68 6.41
CA PRO A 95 -9.16 19.38 6.33
C PRO A 95 -10.02 18.90 5.17
N ALA A 96 -11.34 18.85 5.39
CA ALA A 96 -12.30 18.56 4.33
C ALA A 96 -12.26 19.70 3.30
N GLY A 97 -11.86 19.40 2.07
CA GLY A 97 -11.73 20.41 1.01
C GLY A 97 -10.36 21.13 0.96
N TRP A 98 -9.32 20.52 1.55
CA TRP A 98 -7.91 20.96 1.65
C TRP A 98 -7.55 21.75 2.91
#